data_AF-A0ABD4E5Y5-F1
#
_entry.id   AF-A0ABD4E5Y5-F1
#
_cell.length_a   1.000
_cell.length_b   1.000
_cell.length_c   1.000
_cell.angle_alpha   90.00
_cell.angle_beta   90.00
_cell.angle_gamma   90.00
#
_symmetry.space_group_name_H-M   'P 1'
#
loop_
_entity.id
_entity.type
_entity.pdbx_description
1 polymer ?
#
loop_
_entity_poly.entity_id
_entity_poly.type
_entity_poly.pdbx_seq_one_letter_code
_entity_poly.pdbx_strand_id
1 'polypeptide(L)'
;MPYFLAWHRGYIYYFEQQLRLVSGDSALNLPYWDYYSYCVMPAEFTDNATGNPLFASRMNTNVYSALDLSPFAPTVVTFQRGTTNSFEAAIETAPHNPVHNIIGNTMATMVSPLDPIFYLHHANVDRLWRAWALPNGGSMPAPTDPYWAGSFNYATNLTMSKVNTYLPSGVLGYDYANVSGPTALPAESRAAQIIRVQAQVEPVRRRPPILSLAPAGARAISAGRRSIGGVTRLRLTEESVSARVVADTNSAKSVHDMLLQTRSAYEAAAIGLPAQDQARAQTQPGAYRSILVVFDDITLTIAGRNGGYFYNVYLNLPDGGDVDTERSQHFLGTFGPFEVAGAAHSGSVMLDFPATLALLKTSATQTREYVVSLVRVNGPKAPKGLVMRIGELRVELSTAAPFISTPVAPRMPGDAN
;
A
#
# COMPACT_ATOMS: atom_id res chain seq x y z
N MET A 1 -3.70 -8.55 -0.10
CA MET A 1 -4.29 -9.76 -0.74
C MET A 1 -4.72 -9.42 -2.16
N PRO A 2 -4.83 -10.35 -3.12
CA PRO A 2 -5.41 -10.04 -4.42
C PRO A 2 -6.89 -9.64 -4.26
N TYR A 3 -7.42 -8.88 -5.23
CA TYR A 3 -8.82 -8.45 -5.30
C TYR A 3 -9.24 -7.33 -4.32
N PHE A 4 -8.29 -6.55 -3.82
CA PHE A 4 -8.58 -5.40 -2.97
C PHE A 4 -9.58 -4.45 -3.64
N LEU A 5 -9.32 -4.03 -4.88
CA LEU A 5 -10.19 -3.07 -5.58
C LEU A 5 -11.55 -3.69 -5.92
N ALA A 6 -11.53 -4.89 -6.51
CA ALA A 6 -12.73 -5.61 -6.92
C ALA A 6 -13.68 -5.92 -5.76
N TRP A 7 -13.14 -6.38 -4.62
CA TRP A 7 -13.93 -6.67 -3.43
C TRP A 7 -14.54 -5.40 -2.85
N HIS A 8 -13.77 -4.31 -2.74
CA HIS A 8 -14.30 -3.04 -2.20
C HIS A 8 -15.36 -2.43 -3.12
N ARG A 9 -15.22 -2.54 -4.45
CA ARG A 9 -16.24 -2.12 -5.41
C ARG A 9 -17.59 -2.78 -5.13
N GLY A 10 -17.60 -4.11 -5.00
CA GLY A 10 -18.83 -4.84 -4.71
C GLY A 10 -19.36 -4.56 -3.30
N TYR A 11 -18.48 -4.33 -2.33
CA TYR A 11 -18.86 -3.97 -0.97
C TYR A 11 -19.58 -2.61 -0.92
N ILE A 12 -19.00 -1.56 -1.51
CA ILE A 12 -19.64 -0.23 -1.53
C ILE A 12 -20.89 -0.20 -2.39
N TYR A 13 -20.97 -1.01 -3.46
CA TYR A 13 -22.18 -1.19 -4.25
C TYR A 13 -23.33 -1.71 -3.39
N TYR A 14 -23.12 -2.82 -2.66
CA TYR A 14 -24.17 -3.37 -1.80
C TYR A 14 -24.52 -2.43 -0.66
N PHE A 15 -23.55 -1.72 -0.10
CA PHE A 15 -23.81 -0.69 0.90
C PHE A 15 -24.75 0.40 0.35
N GLU A 16 -24.47 0.94 -0.84
CA GLU A 16 -25.35 1.90 -1.51
C GLU A 16 -26.76 1.32 -1.75
N GLN A 17 -26.88 0.07 -2.19
CA GLN A 17 -28.19 -0.57 -2.35
C GLN A 17 -28.95 -0.66 -1.02
N GLN A 18 -28.28 -0.99 0.09
CA GLN A 18 -28.92 -1.00 1.40
C GLN A 18 -29.33 0.41 1.85
N LEU A 19 -28.53 1.45 1.55
CA LEU A 19 -28.92 2.83 1.83
C LEU A 19 -30.16 3.25 1.05
N ARG A 20 -30.27 2.92 -0.24
CA ARG A 20 -31.47 3.16 -1.05
C ARG A 20 -32.70 2.48 -0.46
N LEU A 21 -32.56 1.21 -0.04
CA LEU A 21 -33.65 0.44 0.58
C LEU A 21 -34.12 1.05 1.90
N VAL A 22 -33.18 1.41 2.79
CA VAL A 22 -33.51 1.94 4.12
C VAL A 22 -34.05 3.37 4.05
N SER A 23 -33.53 4.19 3.14
CA SER A 23 -33.99 5.58 2.96
C SER A 23 -35.31 5.68 2.19
N GLY A 24 -35.63 4.69 1.37
CA GLY A 24 -36.75 4.76 0.40
C GLY A 24 -36.43 5.62 -0.83
N ASP A 25 -35.21 6.14 -0.96
CA ASP A 25 -34.75 6.93 -2.10
C ASP A 25 -33.95 6.06 -3.07
N SER A 26 -34.59 5.67 -4.17
CA SER A 26 -33.93 4.88 -5.23
C SER A 26 -32.91 5.66 -6.04
N ALA A 27 -32.90 7.00 -5.95
CA ALA A 27 -31.97 7.88 -6.65
C ALA A 27 -30.74 8.25 -5.80
N LEU A 28 -30.69 7.84 -4.52
CA LEU A 28 -29.56 8.07 -3.64
C LEU A 28 -28.28 7.46 -4.23
N ASN A 29 -27.22 8.26 -4.30
CA ASN A 29 -25.89 7.81 -4.71
C ASN A 29 -24.87 8.14 -3.64
N LEU A 30 -23.94 7.22 -3.40
CA LEU A 30 -22.86 7.40 -2.45
C LEU A 30 -21.86 8.44 -2.99
N PRO A 31 -21.55 9.53 -2.26
CA PRO A 31 -20.53 10.47 -2.69
C PRO A 31 -19.13 9.86 -2.60
N TYR A 32 -18.18 10.45 -3.31
CA TYR A 32 -16.75 10.14 -3.19
C TYR A 32 -16.02 11.36 -2.64
N TRP A 33 -15.01 11.13 -1.79
CA TRP A 33 -14.15 12.20 -1.29
C TRP A 33 -12.94 12.37 -2.21
N ASP A 34 -13.02 13.32 -3.13
CA ASP A 34 -11.92 13.66 -4.05
C ASP A 34 -10.78 14.39 -3.33
N TYR A 35 -10.01 13.65 -2.52
CA TYR A 35 -8.92 14.20 -1.74
C TYR A 35 -7.71 14.68 -2.57
N TYR A 36 -7.68 14.44 -3.89
CA TYR A 36 -6.69 15.04 -4.79
C TYR A 36 -7.07 16.45 -5.25
N SER A 37 -8.34 16.83 -5.10
CA SER A 37 -8.82 18.21 -5.25
C SER A 37 -9.02 18.89 -3.89
N TYR A 38 -9.56 18.15 -2.91
CA TYR A 38 -9.98 18.64 -1.60
C TYR A 38 -9.48 17.72 -0.49
N CYS A 39 -8.21 17.86 -0.08
CA CYS A 39 -7.58 17.01 0.94
C CYS A 39 -8.16 17.19 2.37
N VAL A 40 -9.02 18.18 2.58
CA VAL A 40 -9.76 18.36 3.84
C VAL A 40 -11.10 17.62 3.73
N MET A 41 -11.42 16.84 4.75
CA MET A 41 -12.66 16.09 4.89
C MET A 41 -13.88 17.02 4.80
N PRO A 42 -14.99 16.59 4.16
CA PRO A 42 -16.22 17.37 4.11
C PRO A 42 -16.75 17.72 5.51
N ALA A 43 -17.31 18.92 5.66
CA ALA A 43 -17.68 19.48 6.96
C ALA A 43 -18.75 18.66 7.69
N GLU A 44 -19.63 18.00 6.94
CA GLU A 44 -20.70 17.12 7.41
C GLU A 44 -20.18 15.97 8.27
N PHE A 45 -18.95 15.51 8.03
CA PHE A 45 -18.31 14.46 8.81
C PHE A 45 -17.60 15.01 10.05
N THR A 46 -17.35 16.32 10.11
CA THR A 46 -16.58 16.96 11.20
C THR A 46 -17.46 17.70 12.21
N ASP A 47 -18.72 17.97 11.87
CA ASP A 47 -19.69 18.61 12.75
C ASP A 47 -20.07 17.69 13.93
N ASN A 48 -19.72 18.10 15.14
CA ASN A 48 -19.98 17.34 16.36
C ASN A 48 -21.34 17.65 17.00
N ALA A 49 -22.24 18.32 16.28
CA ALA A 49 -23.61 18.55 16.71
C ALA A 49 -24.28 17.24 17.16
N THR A 50 -25.04 17.32 18.25
CA THR A 50 -25.74 16.16 18.82
C THR A 50 -26.69 15.57 17.78
N GLY A 51 -26.56 14.26 17.54
CA GLY A 51 -27.40 13.54 16.59
C GLY A 51 -26.88 13.49 15.16
N ASN A 52 -25.71 14.06 14.84
CA ASN A 52 -25.10 13.87 13.52
C ASN A 52 -24.62 12.42 13.33
N PRO A 53 -25.22 11.62 12.42
CA PRO A 53 -24.84 10.22 12.23
C PRO A 53 -23.53 10.05 11.45
N LEU A 54 -23.01 11.12 10.81
CA LEU A 54 -21.78 11.11 10.02
C LEU A 54 -20.52 11.44 10.86
N PHE A 55 -20.74 11.99 12.05
CA PHE A 55 -19.67 12.37 12.95
C PHE A 55 -19.03 11.16 13.62
N ALA A 56 -17.71 11.10 13.56
CA ALA A 56 -16.90 10.19 14.36
C ALA A 56 -15.68 10.95 14.93
N SER A 57 -15.23 10.56 16.12
CA SER A 57 -14.00 11.10 16.69
C SER A 57 -12.79 10.58 15.91
N ARG A 58 -11.98 11.48 15.36
CA ARG A 58 -10.83 11.18 14.48
C ARG A 58 -9.58 11.89 14.98
N MET A 59 -8.41 11.37 14.61
CA MET A 59 -7.14 12.05 14.88
C MET A 59 -7.00 13.28 13.99
N ASN A 60 -7.25 13.12 12.68
CA ASN A 60 -7.11 14.19 11.71
C ASN A 60 -8.28 14.22 10.72
N THR A 61 -8.47 15.38 10.11
CA THR A 61 -9.49 15.62 9.06
C THR A 61 -8.86 16.07 7.74
N ASN A 62 -7.55 16.26 7.68
CA ASN A 62 -6.82 16.57 6.46
C ASN A 62 -5.86 15.41 6.15
N VAL A 63 -5.92 14.89 4.92
CA VAL A 63 -5.15 13.73 4.45
C VAL A 63 -4.05 14.08 3.46
N TYR A 64 -3.71 15.36 3.30
CA TYR A 64 -2.67 15.81 2.37
C TYR A 64 -1.36 15.02 2.49
N SER A 65 -0.91 14.79 3.73
CA SER A 65 0.32 14.04 4.02
C SER A 65 0.26 12.55 3.65
N ALA A 66 -0.92 12.01 3.34
CA ALA A 66 -1.11 10.63 2.91
C ALA A 66 -1.10 10.46 1.38
N LEU A 67 -1.14 11.55 0.61
CA LEU A 67 -1.33 11.50 -0.83
C LEU A 67 -0.05 11.15 -1.58
N ASP A 68 -0.18 10.39 -2.66
CA ASP A 68 0.94 9.88 -3.44
C ASP A 68 0.54 9.71 -4.92
N LEU A 69 1.28 10.33 -5.83
CA LEU A 69 1.03 10.25 -7.28
C LEU A 69 1.65 9.02 -7.94
N SER A 70 2.49 8.25 -7.24
CA SER A 70 3.18 7.08 -7.80
C SER A 70 2.26 6.00 -8.40
N PRO A 71 1.04 5.72 -7.89
CA PRO A 71 0.12 4.78 -8.55
C PRO A 71 -0.34 5.24 -9.94
N PHE A 72 -0.22 6.53 -10.25
CA PHE A 72 -0.62 7.12 -11.53
C PHE A 72 0.57 7.41 -12.44
N ALA A 73 1.77 6.96 -12.06
CA ALA A 73 2.95 7.09 -12.90
C ALA A 73 2.79 6.26 -14.19
N PRO A 74 3.37 6.68 -15.33
CA PRO A 74 3.29 5.95 -16.59
C PRO A 74 3.85 4.51 -16.55
N THR A 75 4.61 4.17 -15.51
CA THR A 75 5.16 2.83 -15.30
C THR A 75 4.18 1.87 -14.62
N VAL A 76 3.04 2.35 -14.09
CA VAL A 76 2.02 1.53 -13.41
C VAL A 76 0.93 1.16 -14.43
N VAL A 77 1.18 0.08 -15.16
CA VAL A 77 0.41 -0.27 -16.37
C VAL A 77 -0.37 -1.58 -16.26
N THR A 78 -0.22 -2.33 -15.16
CA THR A 78 -0.90 -3.61 -14.98
C THR A 78 -1.82 -3.54 -13.78
N PHE A 79 -3.01 -4.14 -13.86
CA PHE A 79 -3.94 -4.14 -12.73
C PHE A 79 -3.48 -5.06 -11.59
N GLN A 80 -3.25 -6.33 -11.93
CA GLN A 80 -3.19 -7.45 -10.99
C GLN A 80 -2.06 -7.32 -9.96
N ARG A 81 -2.42 -7.42 -8.66
CA ARG A 81 -1.45 -7.54 -7.56
C ARG A 81 -0.47 -8.68 -7.80
N GLY A 82 0.78 -8.42 -7.44
CA GLY A 82 1.87 -9.36 -7.59
C GLY A 82 2.63 -9.18 -8.89
N THR A 83 2.17 -8.36 -9.83
CA THR A 83 3.00 -7.89 -10.95
C THR A 83 3.90 -6.72 -10.51
N THR A 84 4.99 -6.47 -11.23
CA THR A 84 6.01 -5.46 -10.86
C THR A 84 5.54 -4.00 -11.05
N ASN A 85 4.44 -3.82 -11.79
CA ASN A 85 3.81 -2.55 -12.18
C ASN A 85 2.31 -2.53 -11.85
N SER A 86 1.94 -3.20 -10.74
CA SER A 86 0.55 -3.37 -10.30
C SER A 86 -0.07 -2.08 -9.76
N PHE A 87 -1.17 -1.64 -10.37
CA PHE A 87 -2.02 -0.57 -9.88
C PHE A 87 -2.73 -0.96 -8.58
N GLU A 88 -3.31 -2.16 -8.51
CA GLU A 88 -4.01 -2.63 -7.30
C GLU A 88 -3.08 -2.59 -6.08
N ALA A 89 -1.84 -3.06 -6.23
CA ALA A 89 -0.87 -3.02 -5.14
C ALA A 89 -0.39 -1.60 -4.83
N ALA A 90 -0.16 -0.78 -5.85
CA ALA A 90 0.30 0.61 -5.67
C ALA A 90 -0.74 1.44 -4.91
N ILE A 91 -2.00 1.44 -5.36
CA ILE A 91 -3.05 2.28 -4.79
C ILE A 91 -3.42 1.85 -3.36
N GLU A 92 -3.41 0.54 -3.05
CA GLU A 92 -3.62 0.02 -1.69
C GLU A 92 -2.48 0.49 -0.76
N THR A 93 -1.24 0.44 -1.24
CA THR A 93 -0.05 0.84 -0.47
C THR A 93 -0.03 2.33 -0.18
N ALA A 94 -0.24 3.17 -1.20
CA ALA A 94 -0.37 4.62 -1.06
C ALA A 94 -1.22 5.14 -2.23
N PRO A 95 -2.30 5.92 -1.97
CA PRO A 95 -2.60 6.62 -0.73
C PRO A 95 -3.55 5.87 0.24
N HIS A 96 -4.14 4.73 -0.14
CA HIS A 96 -5.21 4.10 0.67
C HIS A 96 -4.80 3.84 2.12
N ASN A 97 -3.75 3.03 2.36
CA ASN A 97 -3.31 2.73 3.73
C ASN A 97 -2.90 4.00 4.51
N PRO A 98 -2.13 4.95 3.93
CA PRO A 98 -1.87 6.25 4.52
C PRO A 98 -3.12 7.04 4.91
N VAL A 99 -4.18 7.07 4.10
CA VAL A 99 -5.41 7.81 4.43
C VAL A 99 -6.05 7.22 5.69
N HIS A 100 -6.17 5.90 5.78
CA HIS A 100 -6.61 5.20 6.99
C HIS A 100 -5.75 5.58 8.22
N ASN A 101 -4.43 5.52 8.07
CA ASN A 101 -3.48 5.86 9.11
C ASN A 101 -3.57 7.32 9.57
N ILE A 102 -3.69 8.27 8.63
CA ILE A 102 -3.74 9.72 8.94
C ILE A 102 -5.07 10.09 9.60
N ILE A 103 -6.21 9.57 9.13
CA ILE A 103 -7.50 9.85 9.78
C ILE A 103 -7.49 9.31 11.22
N GLY A 104 -6.93 8.12 11.43
CA GLY A 104 -6.73 7.57 12.77
C GLY A 104 -8.02 7.07 13.44
N ASN A 105 -7.92 6.74 14.72
CA ASN A 105 -8.93 6.06 15.52
C ASN A 105 -9.51 4.85 14.78
N THR A 106 -10.83 4.78 14.61
CA THR A 106 -11.53 3.68 13.93
C THR A 106 -10.97 3.44 12.52
N MET A 107 -10.64 4.50 11.77
CA MET A 107 -10.08 4.40 10.43
C MET A 107 -8.70 3.72 10.40
N ALA A 108 -7.93 3.75 11.48
CA ALA A 108 -6.63 3.07 11.56
C ALA A 108 -6.74 1.57 11.94
N THR A 109 -7.94 0.99 11.86
CA THR A 109 -8.20 -0.41 12.24
C THR A 109 -8.99 -1.16 11.17
N MET A 110 -9.10 -2.49 11.31
CA MET A 110 -9.94 -3.32 10.43
C MET A 110 -11.44 -3.19 10.67
N VAL A 111 -11.86 -2.46 11.73
CA VAL A 111 -13.26 -2.06 11.92
C VAL A 111 -13.53 -0.65 11.40
N SER A 112 -12.67 -0.14 10.51
CA SER A 112 -12.81 1.15 9.84
C SER A 112 -14.16 1.42 9.18
N PRO A 113 -14.94 0.43 8.67
CA PRO A 113 -16.29 0.69 8.17
C PRO A 113 -17.28 1.27 9.20
N LEU A 114 -16.97 1.20 10.50
CA LEU A 114 -17.78 1.86 11.55
C LEU A 114 -17.65 3.39 11.54
N ASP A 115 -16.67 3.95 10.83
CA ASP A 115 -16.56 5.38 10.58
C ASP A 115 -17.19 5.71 9.21
N PRO A 116 -18.26 6.53 9.14
CA PRO A 116 -18.96 6.83 7.89
C PRO A 116 -18.08 7.37 6.75
N ILE A 117 -16.94 8.02 7.06
CA ILE A 117 -16.03 8.53 6.02
C ILE A 117 -15.35 7.39 5.23
N PHE A 118 -15.29 6.18 5.78
CA PHE A 118 -14.79 4.97 5.11
C PHE A 118 -15.40 4.81 3.72
N TYR A 119 -16.72 4.98 3.61
CA TYR A 119 -17.44 4.76 2.37
C TYR A 119 -17.08 5.79 1.30
N LEU A 120 -16.88 7.07 1.68
CA LEU A 120 -16.44 8.11 0.74
C LEU A 120 -14.97 7.94 0.34
N HIS A 121 -14.13 7.48 1.28
CA HIS A 121 -12.74 7.12 0.99
C HIS A 121 -12.68 6.00 -0.06
N HIS A 122 -13.39 4.90 0.17
CA HIS A 122 -13.40 3.75 -0.75
C HIS A 122 -14.13 4.04 -2.06
N ALA A 123 -15.16 4.88 -2.06
CA ALA A 123 -15.76 5.38 -3.30
C ALA A 123 -14.76 6.19 -4.13
N ASN A 124 -13.86 6.96 -3.49
CA ASN A 124 -12.79 7.64 -4.22
C ASN A 124 -11.71 6.67 -4.72
N VAL A 125 -11.34 5.65 -3.93
CA VAL A 125 -10.40 4.60 -4.39
C VAL A 125 -10.96 3.86 -5.61
N ASP A 126 -12.26 3.54 -5.61
CA ASP A 126 -12.94 2.92 -6.74
C ASP A 126 -12.98 3.84 -7.97
N ARG A 127 -13.31 5.12 -7.77
CA ARG A 127 -13.25 6.17 -8.79
C ARG A 127 -11.86 6.33 -9.39
N LEU A 128 -10.80 6.25 -8.58
CA LEU A 128 -9.41 6.32 -9.05
C LEU A 128 -9.04 5.07 -9.87
N TRP A 129 -9.55 3.90 -9.52
CA TRP A 129 -9.45 2.72 -10.39
C TRP A 129 -10.19 2.93 -11.70
N ARG A 130 -11.43 3.44 -11.67
CA ARG A 130 -12.20 3.76 -12.88
C ARG A 130 -11.43 4.72 -13.80
N ALA A 131 -10.81 5.77 -13.24
CA ALA A 131 -9.99 6.73 -13.98
C ALA A 131 -8.74 6.06 -14.61
N TRP A 132 -8.01 5.25 -13.84
CA TRP A 132 -6.81 4.55 -14.30
C TRP A 132 -7.12 3.49 -15.39
N ALA A 133 -8.31 2.89 -15.39
CA ALA A 133 -8.68 1.84 -16.35
C ALA A 133 -9.23 2.36 -17.70
N LEU A 134 -9.34 3.69 -17.88
CA LEU A 134 -9.78 4.29 -19.14
C LEU A 134 -8.83 3.97 -20.31
N PRO A 135 -9.23 4.13 -21.59
CA PRO A 135 -8.47 3.65 -22.75
C PRO A 135 -7.02 4.16 -22.89
N ASN A 136 -6.69 5.31 -22.28
CA ASN A 136 -5.34 5.88 -22.21
C ASN A 136 -4.58 5.51 -20.92
N GLY A 137 -5.17 4.67 -20.08
CA GLY A 137 -4.64 4.22 -18.80
C GLY A 137 -4.01 2.83 -18.87
N GLY A 138 -4.17 2.04 -17.81
CA GLY A 138 -3.52 0.74 -17.69
C GLY A 138 -4.34 -0.46 -18.17
N SER A 139 -3.68 -1.61 -18.22
CA SER A 139 -4.21 -2.88 -18.70
C SER A 139 -4.84 -3.70 -17.57
N MET A 140 -6.08 -4.13 -17.77
CA MET A 140 -6.77 -5.09 -16.89
C MET A 140 -6.81 -6.47 -17.55
N PRO A 141 -6.79 -7.58 -16.77
CA PRO A 141 -7.08 -8.91 -17.32
C PRO A 141 -8.44 -8.89 -18.03
N ALA A 142 -8.55 -9.51 -19.20
CA ALA A 142 -9.82 -9.56 -19.94
C ALA A 142 -10.94 -10.11 -19.05
N PRO A 143 -12.22 -9.72 -19.22
CA PRO A 143 -13.31 -10.23 -18.40
C PRO A 143 -13.44 -11.77 -18.40
N THR A 144 -12.96 -12.43 -19.45
CA THR A 144 -12.92 -13.90 -19.58
C THR A 144 -11.71 -14.55 -18.91
N ASP A 145 -10.77 -13.77 -18.39
CA ASP A 145 -9.56 -14.26 -17.72
C ASP A 145 -9.92 -15.02 -16.43
N PRO A 146 -9.28 -16.18 -16.14
CA PRO A 146 -9.47 -16.92 -14.89
C PRO A 146 -9.27 -16.09 -13.61
N TYR A 147 -8.54 -14.97 -13.68
CA TYR A 147 -8.45 -14.00 -12.60
C TYR A 147 -9.83 -13.58 -12.07
N TRP A 148 -10.82 -13.39 -12.94
CA TRP A 148 -12.18 -12.97 -12.57
C TRP A 148 -13.10 -14.13 -12.20
N ALA A 149 -12.60 -15.36 -12.12
CA ALA A 149 -13.41 -16.53 -11.79
C ALA A 149 -13.84 -16.54 -10.31
N GLY A 150 -15.03 -17.11 -10.08
CA GLY A 150 -15.66 -17.25 -8.77
C GLY A 150 -16.42 -16.01 -8.32
N SER A 151 -16.75 -15.98 -7.03
CA SER A 151 -17.60 -14.93 -6.44
C SER A 151 -17.03 -14.45 -5.11
N PHE A 152 -17.34 -13.20 -4.77
CA PHE A 152 -17.20 -12.67 -3.42
C PHE A 152 -18.47 -12.98 -2.61
N ASN A 153 -18.30 -13.16 -1.30
CA ASN A 153 -19.38 -13.26 -0.33
C ASN A 153 -19.25 -12.07 0.63
N TYR A 154 -20.32 -11.28 0.76
CA TYR A 154 -20.36 -10.11 1.63
C TYR A 154 -21.24 -10.33 2.86
N ALA A 155 -22.35 -11.05 2.70
CA ALA A 155 -23.25 -11.44 3.78
C ALA A 155 -24.10 -12.65 3.35
N THR A 156 -24.93 -13.15 4.26
CA THR A 156 -25.97 -14.14 3.94
C THR A 156 -26.79 -13.67 2.73
N ASN A 157 -26.77 -14.46 1.66
CA ASN A 157 -27.45 -14.17 0.39
C ASN A 157 -26.96 -12.91 -0.36
N LEU A 158 -25.84 -12.31 0.04
CA LEU A 158 -25.18 -11.23 -0.70
C LEU A 158 -23.86 -11.73 -1.27
N THR A 159 -23.91 -12.21 -2.51
CA THR A 159 -22.75 -12.66 -3.27
C THR A 159 -22.68 -11.94 -4.61
N MET A 160 -21.46 -11.73 -5.10
CA MET A 160 -21.22 -11.10 -6.40
C MET A 160 -20.17 -11.87 -7.17
N SER A 161 -20.48 -12.24 -8.42
CA SER A 161 -19.46 -12.76 -9.33
C SER A 161 -18.33 -11.74 -9.48
N LYS A 162 -17.06 -12.15 -9.36
CA LYS A 162 -15.96 -11.18 -9.37
C LYS A 162 -15.91 -10.39 -10.67
N VAL A 163 -16.22 -11.02 -11.81
CA VAL A 163 -16.28 -10.34 -13.11
C VAL A 163 -17.30 -9.20 -13.16
N ASN A 164 -18.36 -9.23 -12.34
CA ASN A 164 -19.34 -8.13 -12.30
C ASN A 164 -18.75 -6.84 -11.72
N THR A 165 -17.61 -6.93 -11.03
CA THR A 165 -16.88 -5.75 -10.50
C THR A 165 -15.94 -5.12 -11.53
N TYR A 166 -15.79 -5.72 -12.71
CA TYR A 166 -14.83 -5.29 -13.72
C TYR A 166 -14.99 -3.81 -14.11
N LEU A 167 -16.22 -3.37 -14.34
CA LEU A 167 -16.58 -2.00 -14.69
C LEU A 167 -17.79 -1.55 -13.85
N PRO A 168 -17.75 -0.35 -13.24
CA PRO A 168 -18.87 0.16 -12.46
C PRO A 168 -20.10 0.41 -13.35
N SER A 169 -19.87 0.91 -14.58
CA SER A 169 -20.94 1.21 -15.55
C SER A 169 -21.50 -0.03 -16.26
N GLY A 170 -20.91 -1.21 -16.04
CA GLY A 170 -21.38 -2.47 -16.59
C GLY A 170 -22.58 -3.01 -15.80
N VAL A 171 -22.43 -4.20 -15.22
CA VAL A 171 -23.52 -4.87 -14.47
C VAL A 171 -23.96 -4.07 -13.24
N LEU A 172 -23.10 -3.24 -12.65
CA LEU A 172 -23.42 -2.48 -11.43
C LEU A 172 -24.20 -1.19 -11.72
N GLY A 173 -24.22 -0.72 -12.97
CA GLY A 173 -25.10 0.37 -13.41
C GLY A 173 -24.84 1.74 -12.78
N TYR A 174 -23.61 2.04 -12.35
CA TYR A 174 -23.24 3.37 -11.84
C TYR A 174 -21.94 3.88 -12.48
N ASP A 175 -21.71 5.19 -12.45
CA ASP A 175 -20.41 5.78 -12.80
C ASP A 175 -20.18 7.05 -11.96
N TYR A 176 -19.00 7.64 -12.08
CA TYR A 176 -18.61 8.82 -11.32
C TYR A 176 -18.79 10.10 -12.14
N ALA A 177 -19.26 11.16 -11.47
CA ALA A 177 -19.46 12.48 -12.07
C ALA A 177 -18.19 13.09 -12.68
N ASN A 178 -17.02 12.63 -12.23
CA ASN A 178 -15.72 12.98 -12.80
C ASN A 178 -14.93 11.66 -12.88
N VAL A 179 -14.13 11.44 -13.92
CA VAL A 179 -13.27 10.24 -14.06
C VAL A 179 -11.83 10.61 -14.46
N SER A 180 -11.45 11.87 -14.27
CA SER A 180 -10.08 12.33 -14.43
C SER A 180 -9.18 11.76 -13.33
N GLY A 181 -8.01 11.24 -13.74
CA GLY A 181 -6.95 10.87 -12.81
C GLY A 181 -6.20 12.11 -12.31
N PRO A 182 -5.57 12.05 -11.12
CA PRO A 182 -4.80 13.16 -10.58
C PRO A 182 -3.48 13.33 -11.34
N THR A 183 -3.10 14.59 -11.59
CA THR A 183 -1.83 14.96 -12.23
C THR A 183 -0.89 15.73 -11.30
N ALA A 184 -1.41 16.18 -10.15
CA ALA A 184 -0.68 16.90 -9.13
C ALA A 184 -1.30 16.61 -7.76
N LEU A 185 -0.54 16.89 -6.70
CA LEU A 185 -1.11 16.97 -5.35
C LEU A 185 -1.98 18.23 -5.25
N PRO A 186 -3.04 18.22 -4.42
CA PRO A 186 -3.89 19.39 -4.24
C PRO A 186 -3.06 20.56 -3.72
N ALA A 187 -3.40 21.78 -4.15
CA ALA A 187 -2.85 22.95 -3.49
C ALA A 187 -3.31 22.93 -2.02
N GLU A 188 -2.36 22.99 -1.07
CA GLU A 188 -2.73 23.24 0.33
C GLU A 188 -3.56 24.52 0.36
N SER A 189 -4.83 24.42 0.77
CA SER A 189 -5.72 25.57 0.71
C SER A 189 -5.14 26.69 1.57
N ARG A 190 -4.79 27.82 0.94
CA ARG A 190 -4.42 29.06 1.64
C ARG A 190 -5.54 29.57 2.57
N ALA A 191 -6.74 29.00 2.50
CA ALA A 191 -7.85 29.25 3.40
C ALA A 191 -7.62 28.72 4.84
N ALA A 192 -6.60 27.89 5.07
CA ALA A 192 -6.05 27.61 6.39
C ALA A 192 -4.86 28.55 6.74
N GLN A 193 -4.93 29.82 6.31
CA GLN A 193 -4.12 30.87 6.90
C GLN A 193 -4.49 30.97 8.39
N ILE A 194 -3.50 30.70 9.25
CA ILE A 194 -3.60 30.52 10.71
C ILE A 194 -4.03 29.11 11.11
N ILE A 195 -3.16 28.12 10.88
CA ILE A 195 -2.54 27.27 11.92
C ILE A 195 -1.38 26.55 11.20
N ARG A 196 -0.18 27.14 11.28
CA ARG A 196 1.06 26.42 11.01
C ARG A 196 1.26 25.40 12.13
N VAL A 197 0.75 24.18 11.97
CA VAL A 197 1.20 23.03 12.77
C VAL A 197 1.80 22.03 11.80
N GLN A 198 3.12 22.15 11.67
CA GLN A 198 4.12 21.12 11.35
C GLN A 198 3.59 19.70 11.02
N ALA A 199 2.77 19.52 9.98
CA ALA A 199 3.06 18.44 9.04
C ALA A 199 4.49 18.72 8.55
N GLN A 200 5.39 17.75 8.50
CA GLN A 200 6.79 18.02 8.13
C GLN A 200 6.85 18.78 6.79
N VAL A 201 7.06 20.11 6.86
CA VAL A 201 7.16 21.00 5.70
C VAL A 201 8.59 20.96 5.13
N GLU A 202 9.54 20.42 5.88
CA GLU A 202 10.91 20.28 5.39
C GLU A 202 11.10 18.92 4.71
N PRO A 203 11.42 18.89 3.41
CA PRO A 203 11.76 17.65 2.70
C PRO A 203 12.84 16.90 3.47
N VAL A 204 12.70 15.59 3.59
CA VAL A 204 13.74 14.75 4.18
C VAL A 204 14.84 14.58 3.12
N ARG A 205 15.70 15.60 3.01
CA ARG A 205 16.75 15.70 1.96
C ARG A 205 17.95 14.77 2.14
N ARG A 206 17.86 13.82 3.08
CA ARG A 206 18.93 12.86 3.37
C ARG A 206 18.36 11.63 4.04
N ARG A 207 19.07 10.50 3.94
CA ARG A 207 18.73 9.30 4.69
C ARG A 207 18.63 9.60 6.20
N PRO A 208 17.62 9.07 6.91
CA PRO A 208 17.54 9.18 8.36
C PRO A 208 18.77 8.63 9.11
N PRO A 209 19.01 9.03 10.36
CA PRO A 209 20.12 8.52 11.16
C PRO A 209 20.02 7.01 11.39
N ILE A 210 21.15 6.31 11.24
CA ILE A 210 21.25 4.89 11.56
C ILE A 210 21.31 4.73 13.09
N LEU A 211 20.38 3.96 13.64
CA LEU A 211 20.35 3.63 15.06
C LEU A 211 21.42 2.59 15.43
N SER A 212 21.95 2.70 16.64
CA SER A 212 22.77 1.64 17.25
C SER A 212 21.85 0.57 17.86
N LEU A 213 21.60 -0.50 17.11
CA LEU A 213 20.71 -1.61 17.51
C LEU A 213 21.50 -2.90 17.73
N ALA A 214 20.96 -3.78 18.57
CA ALA A 214 21.57 -5.09 18.80
C ALA A 214 21.38 -5.99 17.56
N PRO A 215 22.45 -6.54 16.97
CA PRO A 215 22.34 -7.35 15.77
C PRO A 215 21.71 -8.72 16.07
N ALA A 216 21.00 -9.25 15.09
CA ALA A 216 20.56 -10.63 15.02
C ALA A 216 21.28 -11.33 13.85
N GLY A 217 21.88 -12.49 14.12
CA GLY A 217 22.62 -13.25 13.12
C GLY A 217 21.71 -13.89 12.06
N ALA A 218 22.32 -14.20 10.92
CA ALA A 218 21.67 -14.96 9.85
C ALA A 218 21.24 -16.34 10.34
N ARG A 219 20.03 -16.77 9.96
CA ARG A 219 19.46 -18.06 10.39
C ARG A 219 18.31 -18.50 9.49
N ALA A 220 18.01 -19.79 9.50
CA ALA A 220 16.77 -20.30 8.90
C ALA A 220 15.56 -19.78 9.70
N ILE A 221 14.51 -19.34 9.00
CA ILE A 221 13.23 -18.91 9.58
C ILE A 221 12.18 -19.99 9.34
N SER A 222 12.12 -20.53 8.12
CA SER A 222 11.29 -21.67 7.75
C SER A 222 11.89 -22.39 6.53
N ALA A 223 11.27 -23.49 6.07
CA ALA A 223 11.77 -24.27 4.94
C ALA A 223 11.98 -23.47 3.64
N GLY A 224 11.30 -22.34 3.48
CA GLY A 224 11.45 -21.45 2.31
C GLY A 224 12.01 -20.07 2.62
N ARG A 225 12.37 -19.78 3.87
CA ARG A 225 12.76 -18.43 4.32
C ARG A 225 14.01 -18.46 5.19
N ARG A 226 14.96 -17.57 4.88
CA ARG A 226 16.21 -17.41 5.64
C ARG A 226 16.46 -15.94 5.90
N SER A 227 16.65 -15.58 7.16
CA SER A 227 17.21 -14.29 7.54
C SER A 227 18.68 -14.23 7.14
N ILE A 228 19.05 -13.22 6.36
CA ILE A 228 20.45 -12.91 6.04
C ILE A 228 21.11 -12.10 7.16
N GLY A 229 20.31 -11.60 8.10
CA GLY A 229 20.71 -10.77 9.22
C GLY A 229 19.52 -9.94 9.70
N GLY A 230 19.64 -9.36 10.89
CA GLY A 230 18.64 -8.47 11.44
C GLY A 230 19.16 -7.59 12.57
N VAL A 231 18.25 -6.84 13.16
CA VAL A 231 18.45 -5.99 14.32
C VAL A 231 17.23 -6.11 15.23
N THR A 232 17.45 -6.04 16.53
CA THR A 232 16.40 -6.27 17.54
C THR A 232 16.08 -5.03 18.34
N ARG A 233 14.90 -5.05 18.99
CA ARG A 233 14.43 -4.01 19.92
C ARG A 233 14.33 -2.63 19.27
N LEU A 234 13.88 -2.58 18.03
CA LEU A 234 13.62 -1.33 17.34
C LEU A 234 12.42 -0.64 17.97
N ARG A 235 12.55 0.67 18.20
CA ARG A 235 11.57 1.51 18.88
C ARG A 235 11.30 2.72 18.01
N LEU A 236 10.07 2.88 17.57
CA LEU A 236 9.69 3.96 16.67
C LEU A 236 8.96 5.07 17.43
N THR A 237 9.33 6.31 17.10
CA THR A 237 8.81 7.55 17.68
C THR A 237 8.45 8.52 16.56
N GLU A 238 8.17 9.78 16.84
CA GLU A 238 8.04 10.83 15.82
C GLU A 238 9.29 11.04 14.94
N GLU A 239 10.41 10.43 15.28
CA GLU A 239 11.65 10.53 14.50
C GLU A 239 11.68 9.55 13.34
N SER A 240 12.22 10.01 12.21
CA SER A 240 12.64 9.15 11.11
C SER A 240 13.96 8.47 11.49
N VAL A 241 14.06 7.16 11.26
CA VAL A 241 15.22 6.36 11.68
C VAL A 241 15.61 5.35 10.61
N SER A 242 16.87 4.93 10.63
CA SER A 242 17.37 3.85 9.80
C SER A 242 17.95 2.73 10.66
N ALA A 243 17.85 1.51 10.15
CA ALA A 243 18.40 0.32 10.76
C ALA A 243 19.30 -0.38 9.75
N ARG A 244 20.56 -0.61 10.15
CA ARG A 244 21.54 -1.29 9.31
C ARG A 244 21.56 -2.77 9.63
N VAL A 245 21.23 -3.57 8.64
CA VAL A 245 21.34 -5.03 8.66
C VAL A 245 22.61 -5.44 7.93
N VAL A 246 23.45 -6.23 8.59
CA VAL A 246 24.71 -6.73 8.02
C VAL A 246 24.59 -8.22 7.75
N ALA A 247 24.74 -8.60 6.48
CA ALA A 247 24.69 -9.98 6.04
C ALA A 247 26.02 -10.71 6.25
N ASP A 248 25.95 -12.01 6.56
CA ASP A 248 27.10 -12.91 6.46
C ASP A 248 27.55 -13.06 4.99
N THR A 249 28.80 -13.48 4.76
CA THR A 249 29.39 -13.57 3.42
C THR A 249 28.62 -14.52 2.49
N ASN A 250 28.13 -15.65 3.02
CA ASN A 250 27.40 -16.64 2.23
C ASN A 250 26.04 -16.09 1.83
N SER A 251 25.34 -15.46 2.77
CA SER A 251 24.05 -14.83 2.54
C SER A 251 24.16 -13.67 1.54
N ALA A 252 25.21 -12.84 1.62
CA ALA A 252 25.47 -11.79 0.64
C ALA A 252 25.70 -12.35 -0.77
N LYS A 253 26.44 -13.47 -0.89
CA LYS A 253 26.59 -14.19 -2.16
C LYS A 253 25.23 -14.70 -2.66
N SER A 254 24.42 -15.32 -1.81
CA SER A 254 23.09 -15.83 -2.20
C SER A 254 22.15 -14.72 -2.68
N VAL A 255 22.20 -13.52 -2.08
CA VAL A 255 21.43 -12.36 -2.55
C VAL A 255 21.90 -11.94 -3.94
N HIS A 256 23.22 -11.81 -4.14
CA HIS A 256 23.79 -11.44 -5.43
C HIS A 256 23.44 -12.44 -6.54
N ASP A 257 23.63 -13.74 -6.29
CA ASP A 257 23.28 -14.81 -7.22
C ASP A 257 21.79 -14.79 -7.56
N MET A 258 20.91 -14.58 -6.55
CA MET A 258 19.47 -14.47 -6.76
C MET A 258 19.11 -13.26 -7.64
N LEU A 259 19.69 -12.09 -7.38
CA LEU A 259 19.43 -10.88 -8.18
C LEU A 259 19.88 -11.05 -9.64
N LEU A 260 21.06 -11.65 -9.88
CA LEU A 260 21.54 -11.93 -11.24
C LEU A 260 20.58 -12.85 -11.99
N GLN A 261 20.07 -13.89 -11.33
CA GLN A 261 19.17 -14.85 -11.93
C GLN A 261 17.74 -14.30 -12.17
N THR A 262 17.32 -13.31 -11.38
CA THR A 262 15.96 -12.73 -11.46
C THR A 262 15.89 -11.51 -12.40
N ARG A 263 17.02 -10.86 -12.72
CA ARG A 263 17.06 -9.58 -13.46
C ARG A 263 16.34 -9.60 -14.81
N SER A 264 16.62 -10.58 -15.66
CA SER A 264 16.00 -10.66 -17.00
C SER A 264 14.48 -10.85 -16.94
N ALA A 265 14.02 -11.70 -16.02
CA ALA A 265 12.59 -11.93 -15.79
C ALA A 265 11.89 -10.65 -15.28
N TYR A 266 12.56 -9.88 -14.42
CA TYR A 266 12.08 -8.58 -13.96
C TYR A 266 12.00 -7.55 -15.10
N GLU A 267 13.06 -7.41 -15.90
CA GLU A 267 13.11 -6.46 -17.01
C GLU A 267 11.98 -6.74 -18.03
N ALA A 268 11.71 -8.02 -18.32
CA ALA A 268 10.56 -8.42 -19.14
C ALA A 268 9.22 -8.05 -18.47
N ALA A 269 9.03 -8.40 -17.19
CA ALA A 269 7.80 -8.10 -16.46
C ALA A 269 7.52 -6.59 -16.36
N ALA A 270 8.56 -5.77 -16.17
CA ALA A 270 8.45 -4.32 -16.02
C ALA A 270 7.84 -3.63 -17.25
N ILE A 271 8.05 -4.20 -18.44
CA ILE A 271 7.45 -3.73 -19.70
C ILE A 271 6.21 -4.53 -20.12
N GLY A 272 5.64 -5.33 -19.21
CA GLY A 272 4.41 -6.10 -19.45
C GLY A 272 4.59 -7.36 -20.29
N LEU A 273 5.83 -7.82 -20.52
CA LEU A 273 6.09 -9.08 -21.22
C LEU A 273 6.04 -10.29 -20.26
N PRO A 274 5.70 -11.50 -20.74
CA PRO A 274 5.69 -12.70 -19.92
C PRO A 274 7.06 -12.97 -19.28
N ALA A 275 7.09 -13.10 -17.95
CA ALA A 275 8.31 -13.44 -17.23
C ALA A 275 8.55 -14.96 -17.22
N GLN A 276 9.80 -15.38 -17.46
CA GLN A 276 10.21 -16.80 -17.50
C GLN A 276 10.38 -17.45 -16.10
N ASP A 277 9.94 -16.78 -15.03
CA ASP A 277 10.23 -17.16 -13.65
C ASP A 277 9.64 -18.53 -13.25
N GLN A 278 8.59 -19.00 -13.93
CA GLN A 278 7.98 -20.32 -13.69
C GLN A 278 8.89 -21.49 -14.11
N ALA A 279 9.64 -21.35 -15.20
CA ALA A 279 10.55 -22.40 -15.68
C ALA A 279 11.73 -22.62 -14.71
N ARG A 280 12.17 -21.57 -14.02
CA ARG A 280 13.21 -21.65 -12.98
C ARG A 280 12.74 -22.45 -11.76
N ALA A 281 11.49 -22.24 -11.31
CA ALA A 281 10.94 -22.96 -10.17
C ALA A 281 10.91 -24.49 -10.39
N GLN A 282 10.70 -24.93 -11.63
CA GLN A 282 10.67 -26.35 -12.01
C GLN A 282 12.07 -26.97 -12.08
N THR A 283 13.06 -26.21 -12.52
CA THR A 283 14.42 -26.70 -12.79
C THR A 283 15.35 -26.60 -11.58
N GLN A 284 15.08 -25.71 -10.62
CA GLN A 284 15.86 -25.56 -9.38
C GLN A 284 14.97 -25.41 -8.12
N PRO A 285 14.37 -26.51 -7.64
CA PRO A 285 13.59 -26.51 -6.41
C PRO A 285 14.42 -26.04 -5.21
N GLY A 286 13.86 -25.15 -4.38
CA GLY A 286 14.51 -24.66 -3.16
C GLY A 286 15.48 -23.48 -3.37
N ALA A 287 15.72 -23.04 -4.60
CA ALA A 287 16.50 -21.83 -4.87
C ALA A 287 15.77 -20.57 -4.37
N TYR A 288 16.52 -19.62 -3.80
CA TYR A 288 15.97 -18.32 -3.43
C TYR A 288 15.66 -17.48 -4.68
N ARG A 289 14.48 -16.86 -4.68
CA ARG A 289 13.90 -16.15 -5.83
C ARG A 289 13.50 -14.72 -5.51
N SER A 290 13.35 -14.40 -4.22
CA SER A 290 12.98 -13.06 -3.77
C SER A 290 13.69 -12.70 -2.47
N ILE A 291 13.64 -11.42 -2.14
CA ILE A 291 14.12 -10.87 -0.89
C ILE A 291 13.05 -9.97 -0.27
N LEU A 292 12.94 -10.03 1.05
CA LEU A 292 11.92 -9.34 1.84
C LEU A 292 12.60 -8.53 2.95
N VAL A 293 12.01 -7.39 3.30
CA VAL A 293 12.25 -6.70 4.57
C VAL A 293 11.10 -7.05 5.52
N VAL A 294 11.41 -7.47 6.74
CA VAL A 294 10.42 -8.09 7.63
C VAL A 294 10.50 -7.46 9.01
N PHE A 295 9.36 -7.01 9.50
CA PHE A 295 9.17 -6.52 10.86
C PHE A 295 8.37 -7.58 11.61
N ASP A 296 8.87 -8.03 12.75
CA ASP A 296 8.29 -9.12 13.53
C ASP A 296 8.18 -8.74 15.00
N ASP A 297 7.25 -9.41 15.68
CA ASP A 297 6.86 -9.11 17.06
C ASP A 297 6.52 -7.61 17.21
N ILE A 298 5.58 -7.16 16.38
CA ILE A 298 5.15 -5.76 16.32
C ILE A 298 4.13 -5.48 17.42
N THR A 299 4.39 -4.47 18.25
CA THR A 299 3.45 -4.00 19.27
C THR A 299 3.23 -2.49 19.16
N LEU A 300 1.97 -2.09 18.98
CA LEU A 300 1.55 -0.70 19.10
C LEU A 300 1.41 -0.30 20.57
N THR A 301 1.91 0.87 20.92
CA THR A 301 1.69 1.46 22.25
C THR A 301 0.30 2.10 22.36
N ILE A 302 -0.10 2.48 23.57
CA ILE A 302 -1.31 3.28 23.80
C ILE A 302 -1.29 4.59 22.99
N ALA A 303 -0.13 5.24 22.89
CA ALA A 303 0.02 6.47 22.12
C ALA A 303 -0.06 6.23 20.59
N GLY A 304 0.49 5.11 20.12
CA GLY A 304 0.56 4.80 18.69
C GLY A 304 -0.71 4.17 18.11
N ARG A 305 -1.50 3.44 18.90
CA ARG A 305 -2.60 2.62 18.38
C ARG A 305 -3.71 3.39 17.67
N ASN A 306 -3.87 4.68 17.98
CA ASN A 306 -4.90 5.52 17.39
C ASN A 306 -4.50 6.10 16.02
N GLY A 307 -3.29 5.85 15.51
CA GLY A 307 -2.87 6.45 14.24
C GLY A 307 -2.67 7.95 14.31
N GLY A 308 -2.99 8.64 13.21
CA GLY A 308 -2.58 10.00 12.93
C GLY A 308 -1.18 10.11 12.32
N TYR A 309 -0.54 8.98 11.99
CA TYR A 309 0.80 8.91 11.44
C TYR A 309 1.04 7.58 10.72
N PHE A 310 2.10 7.51 9.93
CA PHE A 310 2.68 6.26 9.43
C PHE A 310 4.19 6.46 9.17
N TYR A 311 4.88 5.40 8.74
CA TYR A 311 6.24 5.47 8.20
C TYR A 311 6.24 5.01 6.75
N ASN A 312 6.95 5.72 5.89
CA ASN A 312 7.39 5.18 4.62
C ASN A 312 8.61 4.27 4.87
N VAL A 313 8.58 3.06 4.31
CA VAL A 313 9.66 2.08 4.41
C VAL A 313 10.48 2.14 3.13
N TYR A 314 11.79 2.33 3.28
CA TYR A 314 12.73 2.32 2.16
C TYR A 314 13.88 1.35 2.41
N LEU A 315 14.48 0.86 1.33
CA LEU A 315 15.70 0.06 1.37
C LEU A 315 16.84 0.78 0.64
N ASN A 316 17.99 0.86 1.31
CA ASN A 316 19.24 1.40 0.77
C ASN A 316 19.15 2.85 0.26
N LEU A 317 18.38 3.70 0.94
CA LEU A 317 18.40 5.15 0.64
C LEU A 317 19.85 5.67 0.66
N PRO A 318 20.27 6.47 -0.35
CA PRO A 318 21.60 7.06 -0.36
C PRO A 318 21.80 8.03 0.81
N ASP A 319 23.00 8.10 1.36
CA ASP A 319 23.35 8.94 2.53
C ASP A 319 22.92 10.41 2.33
N GLY A 320 23.18 10.96 1.15
CA GLY A 320 22.78 12.31 0.74
C GLY A 320 21.58 12.37 -0.20
N GLY A 321 20.86 11.25 -0.37
CA GLY A 321 19.70 11.17 -1.27
C GLY A 321 18.47 11.83 -0.64
N ASP A 322 17.77 12.64 -1.43
CA ASP A 322 16.48 13.19 -1.05
C ASP A 322 15.41 12.11 -1.16
N VAL A 323 14.73 11.84 -0.04
CA VAL A 323 13.73 10.77 0.07
C VAL A 323 12.63 10.91 -0.99
N ASP A 324 12.26 12.14 -1.33
CA ASP A 324 11.18 12.41 -2.27
C ASP A 324 11.60 12.08 -3.71
N THR A 325 12.85 12.39 -4.08
CA THR A 325 13.39 12.08 -5.42
C THR A 325 13.76 10.61 -5.56
N GLU A 326 14.20 9.98 -4.47
CA GLU A 326 14.69 8.59 -4.44
C GLU A 326 13.55 7.56 -4.28
N ARG A 327 12.32 8.01 -4.02
CA ARG A 327 11.16 7.14 -3.72
C ARG A 327 10.96 6.04 -4.76
N SER A 328 11.00 6.39 -6.04
CA SER A 328 10.73 5.45 -7.15
C SER A 328 11.66 4.22 -7.19
N GLN A 329 12.86 4.35 -6.62
CA GLN A 329 13.88 3.31 -6.60
C GLN A 329 13.92 2.54 -5.28
N HIS A 330 13.67 3.22 -4.17
CA HIS A 330 13.97 2.70 -2.83
C HIS A 330 12.74 2.36 -1.98
N PHE A 331 11.55 2.86 -2.35
CA PHE A 331 10.33 2.69 -1.58
C PHE A 331 9.83 1.24 -1.62
N LEU A 332 9.50 0.69 -0.45
CA LEU A 332 8.97 -0.65 -0.30
C LEU A 332 7.48 -0.67 0.08
N GLY A 333 7.01 0.36 0.78
CA GLY A 333 5.62 0.45 1.25
C GLY A 333 5.46 1.30 2.50
N THR A 334 4.29 1.25 3.10
CA THR A 334 3.92 2.03 4.27
C THR A 334 3.77 1.14 5.50
N PHE A 335 4.06 1.71 6.67
CA PHE A 335 4.00 1.02 7.95
C PHE A 335 3.39 1.92 9.02
N GLY A 336 2.15 1.64 9.39
CA GLY A 336 1.42 2.33 10.44
C GLY A 336 0.47 1.40 11.17
N PRO A 337 -0.38 1.94 12.06
CA PRO A 337 -1.34 1.15 12.81
C PRO A 337 -2.32 0.36 11.94
N PHE A 338 -2.70 0.88 10.76
CA PHE A 338 -3.62 0.20 9.86
C PHE A 338 -3.04 -1.10 9.28
N GLU A 339 -1.78 -1.06 8.80
CA GLU A 339 -1.09 -2.25 8.29
C GLU A 339 -0.91 -3.28 9.40
N VAL A 340 -0.58 -2.83 10.62
CA VAL A 340 -0.49 -3.71 11.79
C VAL A 340 -1.84 -4.34 12.12
N ALA A 341 -2.93 -3.57 12.07
CA ALA A 341 -4.27 -4.09 12.29
C ALA A 341 -4.66 -5.14 11.23
N GLY A 342 -4.28 -4.93 9.97
CA GLY A 342 -4.50 -5.89 8.88
C GLY A 342 -3.71 -7.19 9.07
N ALA A 343 -2.44 -7.09 9.48
CA ALA A 343 -1.63 -8.25 9.84
C ALA A 343 -2.25 -9.03 11.01
N ALA A 344 -2.64 -8.33 12.08
CA ALA A 344 -3.23 -8.93 13.28
C ALA A 344 -4.57 -9.60 12.99
N HIS A 345 -5.41 -9.00 12.14
CA HIS A 345 -6.67 -9.60 11.70
C HIS A 345 -6.45 -10.90 10.92
N SER A 346 -5.32 -11.01 10.21
CA SER A 346 -4.90 -12.24 9.52
C SER A 346 -4.18 -13.23 10.44
N GLY A 347 -4.12 -12.96 11.75
CA GLY A 347 -3.46 -13.80 12.76
C GLY A 347 -1.94 -13.61 12.87
N SER A 348 -1.37 -12.57 12.25
CA SER A 348 0.07 -12.28 12.22
C SER A 348 0.44 -11.07 13.07
N VAL A 349 1.58 -11.13 13.76
CA VAL A 349 2.25 -9.95 14.36
C VAL A 349 3.49 -9.52 13.57
N MET A 350 3.52 -9.94 12.30
CA MET A 350 4.61 -9.74 11.35
C MET A 350 4.09 -9.05 10.09
N LEU A 351 4.90 -8.12 9.57
CA LEU A 351 4.72 -7.49 8.25
C LEU A 351 5.96 -7.74 7.39
N ASP A 352 5.75 -8.19 6.16
CA ASP A 352 6.80 -8.34 5.16
C ASP A 352 6.60 -7.41 3.95
N PHE A 353 7.71 -6.87 3.48
CA PHE A 353 7.80 -5.91 2.39
C PHE A 353 8.67 -6.51 1.28
N PRO A 354 8.11 -6.77 0.08
CA PRO A 354 8.89 -7.22 -1.06
C PRO A 354 9.99 -6.21 -1.43
N ALA A 355 11.24 -6.66 -1.43
CA ALA A 355 12.41 -5.80 -1.60
C ALA A 355 13.21 -6.08 -2.88
N THR A 356 12.88 -7.16 -3.60
CA THR A 356 13.59 -7.58 -4.83
C THR A 356 13.66 -6.47 -5.86
N LEU A 357 12.55 -5.76 -6.09
CA LEU A 357 12.48 -4.71 -7.12
C LEU A 357 13.37 -3.51 -6.79
N ALA A 358 13.40 -3.09 -5.52
CA ALA A 358 14.25 -1.98 -5.09
C ALA A 358 15.74 -2.29 -5.29
N LEU A 359 16.17 -3.53 -5.00
CA LEU A 359 17.56 -3.95 -5.24
C LEU A 359 17.91 -4.09 -6.72
N LEU A 360 16.97 -4.52 -7.56
CA LEU A 360 17.19 -4.61 -9.01
C LEU A 360 17.36 -3.23 -9.65
N LYS A 361 16.51 -2.25 -9.25
CA LYS A 361 16.54 -0.86 -9.75
C LYS A 361 17.81 -0.12 -9.36
N THR A 362 18.30 -0.34 -8.14
CA THR A 362 19.49 0.35 -7.60
C THR A 362 20.81 -0.27 -8.08
N SER A 363 20.75 -1.25 -8.99
CA SER A 363 21.91 -2.00 -9.50
C SER A 363 22.85 -2.47 -8.38
N ALA A 364 22.27 -2.91 -7.26
CA ALA A 364 23.02 -3.23 -6.07
C ALA A 364 24.15 -4.23 -6.40
N THR A 365 25.39 -3.75 -6.30
CA THR A 365 26.59 -4.58 -6.35
C THR A 365 26.59 -5.53 -5.14
N GLN A 366 27.42 -6.56 -5.17
CA GLN A 366 27.57 -7.47 -4.04
C GLN A 366 27.85 -6.67 -2.75
N THR A 367 26.82 -6.53 -1.91
CA THR A 367 26.86 -5.75 -0.67
C THR A 367 26.53 -6.65 0.51
N ARG A 368 27.13 -6.33 1.64
CA ARG A 368 26.82 -6.94 2.93
C ARG A 368 25.96 -6.03 3.79
N GLU A 369 25.78 -4.77 3.43
CA GLU A 369 25.00 -3.82 4.21
C GLU A 369 23.67 -3.52 3.50
N TYR A 370 22.60 -3.64 4.27
CA TYR A 370 21.23 -3.34 3.87
C TYR A 370 20.67 -2.34 4.88
N VAL A 371 20.34 -1.13 4.43
CA VAL A 371 19.88 -0.06 5.30
C VAL A 371 18.39 0.15 5.10
N VAL A 372 17.59 -0.27 6.07
CA VAL A 372 16.14 -0.06 6.05
C VAL A 372 15.83 1.26 6.74
N SER A 373 15.19 2.17 6.03
CA SER A 373 14.83 3.49 6.56
C SER A 373 13.33 3.62 6.74
N LEU A 374 12.93 4.14 7.90
CA LEU A 374 11.57 4.39 8.32
C LEU A 374 11.40 5.90 8.42
N VAL A 375 10.81 6.49 7.38
CA VAL A 375 10.60 7.93 7.31
C VAL A 375 9.21 8.23 7.86
N ARG A 376 9.16 8.86 9.04
CA ARG A 376 7.91 9.25 9.70
C ARG A 376 7.14 10.22 8.79
N VAL A 377 5.82 10.06 8.74
CA VAL A 377 4.88 11.02 8.17
C VAL A 377 3.76 11.26 9.18
N ASN A 378 3.45 12.53 9.41
CA ASN A 378 2.51 12.96 10.45
C ASN A 378 1.32 13.69 9.86
N GLY A 379 0.13 13.38 10.38
CA GLY A 379 -1.01 14.29 10.31
C GLY A 379 -0.93 15.36 11.42
N PRO A 380 -1.78 16.39 11.37
CA PRO A 380 -1.75 17.53 12.30
C PRO A 380 -1.73 17.18 13.80
N LYS A 381 -2.38 16.10 14.23
CA LYS A 381 -2.47 15.63 15.62
C LYS A 381 -1.71 14.32 15.86
N ALA A 382 -0.65 14.06 15.10
CA ALA A 382 0.19 12.87 15.29
C ALA A 382 0.68 12.71 16.76
N PRO A 383 0.72 11.48 17.29
CA PRO A 383 1.26 11.21 18.61
C PRO A 383 2.78 11.42 18.67
N LYS A 384 3.26 11.89 19.82
CA LYS A 384 4.67 12.07 20.16
C LYS A 384 5.17 10.95 21.08
N GLY A 385 6.48 10.75 21.13
CA GLY A 385 7.12 9.72 21.91
C GLY A 385 7.01 8.34 21.28
N LEU A 386 7.19 7.29 22.09
CA LEU A 386 7.17 5.91 21.61
C LEU A 386 5.78 5.52 21.10
N VAL A 387 5.69 5.17 19.82
CA VAL A 387 4.44 4.74 19.19
C VAL A 387 4.40 3.25 18.92
N MET A 388 5.55 2.64 18.62
CA MET A 388 5.64 1.23 18.21
C MET A 388 6.94 0.57 18.68
N ARG A 389 6.83 -0.72 19.02
CA ARG A 389 7.96 -1.61 19.31
C ARG A 389 7.99 -2.72 18.26
N ILE A 390 9.18 -3.06 17.81
CA ILE A 390 9.44 -4.18 16.91
C ILE A 390 10.50 -5.06 17.57
N GLY A 391 10.15 -6.32 17.83
CA GLY A 391 11.08 -7.28 18.42
C GLY A 391 12.29 -7.51 17.51
N GLU A 392 12.05 -7.71 16.22
CA GLU A 392 13.10 -7.86 15.21
C GLU A 392 12.72 -7.23 13.86
N LEU A 393 13.67 -6.49 13.28
CA LEU A 393 13.68 -6.12 11.87
C LEU A 393 14.76 -6.96 11.17
N ARG A 394 14.41 -7.66 10.11
CA ARG A 394 15.33 -8.54 9.38
C ARG A 394 15.16 -8.42 7.87
N VAL A 395 16.21 -8.81 7.16
CA VAL A 395 16.18 -9.00 5.71
C VAL A 395 16.21 -10.50 5.45
N GLU A 396 15.32 -10.97 4.59
CA GLU A 396 15.15 -12.40 4.34
C GLU A 396 15.22 -12.76 2.86
N LEU A 397 15.91 -13.84 2.55
CA LEU A 397 15.76 -14.56 1.29
C LEU A 397 14.54 -15.48 1.35
N SER A 398 13.82 -15.56 0.24
CA SER A 398 12.62 -16.38 0.10
C SER A 398 12.65 -17.20 -1.20
N THR A 399 12.15 -18.43 -1.14
CA THR A 399 11.94 -19.30 -2.32
C THR A 399 10.68 -18.94 -3.09
N ALA A 400 9.83 -18.06 -2.53
CA ALA A 400 8.65 -17.54 -3.24
C ALA A 400 9.05 -16.65 -4.42
N ALA A 401 8.24 -16.67 -5.46
CA ALA A 401 8.44 -15.80 -6.62
C ALA A 401 8.38 -14.31 -6.20
N PRO A 402 9.21 -13.45 -6.78
CA PRO A 402 9.20 -12.01 -6.50
C PRO A 402 7.96 -11.31 -7.07
N PHE A 403 7.33 -11.91 -8.08
CA PHE A 403 6.12 -11.42 -8.73
C PHE A 403 5.36 -12.59 -9.40
N ILE A 404 4.07 -12.38 -9.67
CA ILE A 404 3.23 -13.27 -10.48
C ILE A 404 3.55 -13.03 -11.96
N SER A 405 3.77 -14.11 -12.70
CA SER A 405 3.95 -14.11 -14.15
C SER A 405 2.63 -14.50 -14.82
N THR A 406 1.66 -13.60 -14.87
CA THR A 406 0.43 -13.82 -15.66
C THR A 406 0.55 -13.07 -17.00
N PRO A 407 0.13 -13.67 -18.12
CA PRO A 407 0.07 -12.95 -19.38
C PRO A 407 -0.95 -11.81 -19.26
N VAL A 408 -0.53 -10.59 -19.55
CA VAL A 408 -1.48 -9.50 -19.82
C VAL A 408 -2.03 -9.78 -21.21
N ALA A 409 -3.23 -10.36 -21.29
CA ALA A 409 -3.95 -10.40 -22.57
C ALA A 409 -4.22 -8.94 -22.98
N PRO A 410 -3.86 -8.50 -24.20
CA PRO A 410 -4.16 -7.15 -24.65
C PRO A 410 -5.68 -6.93 -24.64
N ARG A 411 -6.08 -5.71 -24.28
CA ARG A 411 -7.47 -5.25 -24.33
C ARG A 411 -8.02 -5.47 -25.74
N MET A 412 -9.19 -6.10 -25.87
CA MET A 412 -9.84 -6.26 -27.16
C MET A 412 -10.59 -4.95 -27.49
N PRO A 413 -10.62 -4.50 -28.75
CA PRO A 413 -11.45 -3.37 -29.15
C PRO A 413 -12.92 -3.68 -28.80
N GLY A 414 -13.49 -2.97 -27.82
CA GLY A 414 -14.85 -3.19 -27.32
C GLY A 414 -14.98 -3.23 -25.79
N ASP A 415 -13.89 -3.46 -25.05
CA ASP A 415 -13.90 -3.51 -23.57
C ASP A 415 -14.09 -2.13 -22.89
N ALA A 416 -14.53 -1.11 -23.62
CA ALA A 416 -14.63 0.28 -23.18
C ALA A 416 -16.01 0.90 -23.40
N ASN A 417 -16.99 0.15 -23.91
CA ASN A 417 -18.36 0.62 -24.10
C ASN A 417 -19.27 0.16 -22.97
#